data_AF-A0A0A1UAD2-F1
#
_entry.id   AF-A0A0A1UAD2-F1
#
_cell.length_a   1.000
_cell.length_b   1.000
_cell.length_c   1.000
_cell.angle_alpha   90.00
_cell.angle_beta   90.00
_cell.angle_gamma   90.00
#
_symmetry.space_group_name_H-M   'P 1'
#
loop_
_entity.id
_entity.type
_entity.pdbx_description
1 polymer ?
#
loop_
_entity_poly.entity_id
_entity_poly.type
_entity_poly.pdbx_seq_one_letter_code
_entity_poly.pdbx_strand_id
1 'polypeptide(L)' 'MIYFPFLLDLQKFGILGKYTLTSVVNHRGSLNGGHYYTYSKCGEFWYIFNDDVVTKINENHVVSNYAFLLFYERV' A
#
# COMPACT_ATOMS: atom_id res chain seq x y z
N MET A 1 -5.74 -10.24 9.40
CA MET A 1 -4.82 -9.11 9.11
C MET A 1 -3.66 -9.65 8.28
N ILE A 2 -3.51 -9.23 7.03
CA ILE A 2 -2.33 -9.57 6.23
C ILE A 2 -1.29 -8.49 6.49
N TYR A 3 -0.17 -8.88 7.09
CA TYR A 3 0.98 -8.00 7.25
C TYR A 3 1.79 -7.98 5.95
N PHE A 4 2.27 -6.79 5.57
CA PHE A 4 3.18 -6.61 4.45
C PHE A 4 4.26 -5.57 4.82
N PRO A 5 5.53 -5.80 4.45
CA PRO A 5 6.63 -4.93 4.84
C PRO A 5 6.80 -3.74 3.89
N PHE A 6 7.28 -2.60 4.37
CA PHE A 6 7.66 -1.48 3.50
C PHE A 6 8.84 -1.81 2.58
N LEU A 7 9.75 -2.67 3.04
CA LEU A 7 10.87 -3.20 2.26
C LEU A 7 10.70 -4.71 2.10
N LEU A 8 10.42 -5.15 0.88
CA LEU A 8 10.22 -6.54 0.53
C LEU A 8 11.50 -7.11 -0.09
N ASP A 9 12.13 -8.06 0.63
CA ASP A 9 13.24 -8.85 0.10
C ASP A 9 12.69 -10.14 -0.53
N LEU A 10 12.87 -10.29 -1.84
CA LEU A 10 12.39 -11.46 -2.58
C LEU A 10 13.45 -12.56 -2.74
N GLN A 11 14.65 -12.43 -2.14
CA GLN A 11 15.72 -13.44 -2.25
C GLN A 11 15.25 -14.81 -1.76
N LYS A 12 14.42 -14.85 -0.72
CA LYS A 12 13.83 -16.09 -0.19
C LYS A 12 12.93 -16.82 -1.19
N PHE A 13 12.52 -16.16 -2.26
CA PHE A 13 11.74 -16.72 -3.36
C PHE A 13 12.58 -16.93 -4.63
N GLY A 14 13.91 -16.82 -4.55
CA GLY A 14 14.82 -16.97 -5.68
C GLY A 14 14.92 -15.75 -6.60
N ILE A 15 14.31 -14.61 -6.21
CA ILE A 15 14.36 -13.36 -6.98
C ILE A 15 15.36 -12.42 -6.32
N LEU A 16 16.43 -12.06 -7.04
CA LEU A 16 17.41 -11.10 -6.56
C LEU A 16 16.86 -9.67 -6.65
N GLY A 17 16.63 -9.05 -5.51
CA GLY A 17 16.22 -7.66 -5.43
C GLY A 17 15.43 -7.34 -4.18
N LYS A 18 15.55 -6.09 -3.74
CA LYS A 18 14.70 -5.52 -2.71
C LYS A 18 13.73 -4.56 -3.37
N TYR A 19 12.53 -4.47 -2.82
CA TYR A 19 11.49 -3.62 -3.36
C TYR A 19 10.89 -2.77 -2.25
N THR A 20 10.69 -1.49 -2.52
CA THR A 20 10.04 -0.57 -1.60
C THR A 20 8.56 -0.45 -1.96
N LEU A 21 7.69 -0.52 -0.95
CA LEU A 21 6.27 -0.28 -1.11
C LEU A 21 6.03 1.19 -1.48
N THR A 22 5.38 1.44 -2.61
CA THR A 22 5.09 2.80 -3.09
C THR A 22 3.61 3.14 -3.04
N SER A 23 2.72 2.14 -3.12
CA SER A 23 1.27 2.34 -3.00
C SER A 23 0.53 1.12 -2.50
N VAL A 24 -0.56 1.36 -1.78
CA VAL A 24 -1.53 0.36 -1.30
C VAL A 24 -2.91 0.78 -1.78
N VAL A 25 -3.56 -0.04 -2.60
CA VAL A 25 -4.98 0.13 -2.90
C VAL A 25 -5.77 -0.61 -1.84
N ASN A 26 -6.66 0.11 -1.15
CA ASN A 26 -7.53 -0.45 -0.15
C ASN A 26 -8.93 -0.66 -0.74
N HIS A 27 -9.60 -1.72 -0.33
CA HIS A 27 -11.00 -1.97 -0.61
C HIS A 27 -11.76 -2.13 0.71
N ARG A 28 -12.76 -1.27 0.92
CA ARG A 28 -13.66 -1.35 2.07
C ARG A 28 -15.07 -1.67 1.59
N GLY A 29 -15.52 -2.89 1.83
CA GLY A 29 -16.86 -3.33 1.47
C GLY A 29 -16.95 -4.84 1.33
N SER A 30 -17.88 -5.27 0.50
CA SER A 30 -18.17 -6.67 0.20
C SER A 30 -17.76 -7.01 -1.25
N LEU A 31 -17.83 -8.29 -1.60
CA LEU A 31 -17.56 -8.73 -2.98
C LEU A 31 -18.47 -8.04 -4.02
N ASN A 32 -19.71 -7.71 -3.65
CA ASN A 32 -20.72 -7.15 -4.55
C ASN A 32 -20.75 -5.61 -4.56
N GLY A 33 -19.85 -4.97 -3.83
CA GLY A 33 -19.82 -3.51 -3.74
C GLY A 33 -19.05 -3.03 -2.52
N GLY A 34 -18.39 -1.91 -2.69
CA GLY A 34 -17.54 -1.28 -1.68
C GLY A 34 -16.91 -0.01 -2.21
N HIS A 35 -15.92 0.47 -1.48
CA HIS A 35 -15.21 1.69 -1.79
C HIS A 35 -13.71 1.44 -1.94
N TYR A 36 -13.11 2.03 -2.97
CA TYR A 36 -11.68 1.95 -3.22
C TYR A 36 -11.02 3.29 -2.94
N TYR A 37 -9.87 3.25 -2.27
CA TYR A 37 -9.05 4.42 -2.01
C TYR A 37 -7.60 3.99 -1.89
N THR A 38 -6.64 4.91 -2.06
CA THR A 38 -5.23 4.55 -2.07
C THR A 38 -4.46 5.22 -0.95
N TYR A 39 -3.46 4.52 -0.43
CA TYR A 39 -2.35 5.11 0.28
C TYR A 39 -1.15 5.12 -0.65
N SER A 40 -0.64 6.29 -1.01
CA SER A 40 0.47 6.41 -1.95
C SER A 40 1.56 7.31 -1.38
N LYS A 41 2.82 6.92 -1.62
CA LYS A 41 3.99 7.69 -1.22
C LYS A 41 4.26 8.76 -2.27
N CYS A 42 4.35 10.02 -1.84
CA CYS A 42 4.70 11.17 -2.67
C CYS A 42 5.92 11.86 -2.04
N GLY A 43 7.10 11.66 -2.66
CA GLY A 43 8.37 12.01 -2.03
C GLY A 43 8.59 11.20 -0.76
N GLU A 44 8.83 11.87 0.37
CA GLU A 44 9.06 11.22 1.66
C GLU A 44 7.78 10.99 2.48
N PHE A 45 6.62 11.43 2.00
CA PHE A 45 5.38 11.42 2.77
C PHE A 45 4.32 10.51 2.17
N TRP A 46 3.50 9.92 3.04
CA TRP A 46 2.33 9.14 2.66
C TRP A 46 1.08 10.01 2.65
N TYR A 47 0.22 9.76 1.66
CA TYR A 47 -1.07 10.40 1.53
C TYR A 47 -2.15 9.35 1.31
N ILE A 48 -3.34 9.62 1.85
CA ILE A 48 -4.57 8.97 1.42
C ILE A 48 -5.16 9.77 0.26
N PHE A 49 -5.43 9.10 -0.84
CA PHE A 49 -6.23 9.61 -1.95
C PHE A 49 -7.58 8.91 -1.89
N ASN A 50 -8.58 9.64 -1.43
CA ASN A 50 -9.95 9.18 -1.29
C ASN A 50 -10.85 10.04 -2.17
N ASP A 51 -10.98 9.63 -3.43
CA ASP A 51 -11.66 10.38 -4.49
C ASP A 51 -11.10 11.80 -4.64
N ASP A 52 -11.90 12.82 -4.33
CA ASP A 52 -11.55 14.23 -4.38
C ASP A 52 -10.79 14.73 -3.13
N VAL A 53 -10.68 13.90 -2.09
CA VAL A 53 -10.04 14.25 -0.82
C VAL A 53 -8.66 13.62 -0.71
N VAL A 54 -7.64 14.48 -0.62
CA VAL A 54 -6.24 14.08 -0.41
C VAL A 54 -5.75 14.57 0.94
N THR A 55 -5.30 13.65 1.80
CA THR A 55 -4.82 13.98 3.15
C THR A 55 -3.50 13.30 3.45
N LYS A 56 -2.56 14.01 4.10
CA LYS A 56 -1.32 13.41 4.58
C LYS A 56 -1.62 12.42 5.71
N ILE A 57 -1.01 11.25 5.67
CA ILE A 57 -1.14 10.23 6.72
C ILE A 57 0.23 9.86 7.28
N ASN A 58 0.23 9.34 8.51
CA ASN A 58 1.42 8.72 9.08
C ASN A 58 1.61 7.32 8.46
N GLU A 59 2.87 6.95 8.24
CA GLU A 59 3.25 5.65 7.66
C GLU A 59 2.67 4.47 8.44
N ASN A 60 2.51 4.59 9.77
CA ASN A 60 1.91 3.56 10.61
C ASN A 60 0.44 3.21 10.26
N HIS A 61 -0.26 4.04 9.49
CA HIS A 61 -1.61 3.77 9.01
C HIS A 61 -1.67 3.08 7.65
N VAL A 62 -0.54 2.98 6.93
CA VAL A 62 -0.48 2.41 5.58
C VAL A 62 -0.77 0.91 5.61
N VAL A 63 -0.27 0.20 6.62
CA VAL A 63 -0.58 -1.21 6.84
C VAL A 63 -1.99 -1.30 7.41
N SER A 64 -2.94 -1.77 6.60
CA SER A 64 -4.36 -1.81 6.94
C SER A 64 -5.00 -3.15 6.61
N ASN A 65 -6.09 -3.48 7.29
CA ASN A 65 -6.90 -4.68 7.00
C ASN A 65 -7.67 -4.59 5.68
N TYR A 66 -7.68 -3.42 5.04
CA TYR A 66 -8.37 -3.18 3.78
C TYR A 66 -7.45 -3.30 2.57
N ALA A 67 -6.15 -3.55 2.76
CA ALA A 67 -5.19 -3.69 1.68
C ALA A 67 -5.62 -4.79 0.70
N PHE A 68 -5.74 -4.42 -0.57
CA PHE A 68 -6.19 -5.29 -1.65
C PHE A 68 -5.14 -5.44 -2.74
N LEU A 69 -4.53 -4.34 -3.20
CA LEU A 69 -3.38 -4.35 -4.12
C LEU A 69 -2.19 -3.65 -3.48
N LEU A 70 -0.99 -4.21 -3.71
CA LEU A 70 0.27 -3.67 -3.21
C LEU A 70 1.18 -3.40 -4.40
N PHE A 71 1.69 -2.18 -4.50
CA PHE A 71 2.65 -1.77 -5.53
C PHE A 71 4.02 -1.61 -4.90
N TYR A 72 4.97 -2.37 -5.44
CA TYR A 72 6.35 -2.43 -4.99
C TYR A 72 7.27 -2.09 -6.16
N GLU A 73 8.22 -1.18 -5.93
CA GLU A 73 9.22 -0.77 -6.91
C GLU A 73 10.59 -1.27 -6.48
N ARG A 74 11.36 -1.79 -7.44
CA ARG A 74 12.70 -2.31 -7.19
C ARG A 74 13.61 -1.17 -6.75
N VAL A 75 14.40 -1.42 -5.69
CA VAL A 75 15.50 -0.57 -5.23
C VAL A 75 16.80 -0.94 -5.94
#